data_AF-A0A9D9H0C5-F1
#
_entry.id   AF-A0A9D9H0C5-F1
#
_cell.length_a   1.000
_cell.length_b   1.000
_cell.length_c   1.000
_cell.angle_alpha   90.00
_cell.angle_beta   90.00
_cell.angle_gamma   90.00
#
_symmetry.space_group_name_H-M   'P 1'
#
loop_
_entity.id
_entity.type
_entity.pdbx_description
1 polymer ?
#
loop_
_entity_poly.entity_id
_entity_poly.type
_entity_poly.pdbx_seq_one_letter_code
_entity_poly.pdbx_strand_id
1 'polypeptide(L)'
;MILYNSIQINTYNPNFSGNKVCINKIRQDLEAGKKISEIARTHNISERTVSYIREKFNLPNKKEIIKQKLNETLPAMVNETVSLKTLSEQTGFSIYAIKKWITEHLGSLPKIVKREKVLEALHTTKTNKEIAEELNIPLNSVKSLRYKHKEGNILRKKQECLKKILELKETGLSGRKIAKKLNIHNSTVCRLLKQYRNNELVPN
;
A
#
# COMPACT_ATOMS: atom_id res chain seq x y z
N MET A 1 13.84 39.75 -6.37
CA MET A 1 13.73 39.13 -7.71
C MET A 1 12.25 39.14 -8.08
N ILE A 2 11.82 40.17 -8.82
CA ILE A 2 10.41 40.45 -9.09
C ILE A 2 9.98 39.55 -10.25
N LEU A 3 9.12 38.57 -9.96
CA LEU A 3 8.50 37.72 -10.98
C LEU A 3 7.56 38.59 -11.81
N TYR A 4 7.84 38.70 -13.10
CA TYR A 4 6.98 39.33 -14.09
C TYR A 4 5.56 38.75 -13.98
N ASN A 5 4.61 39.60 -13.55
CA ASN A 5 3.18 39.40 -13.80
C ASN A 5 3.00 39.37 -15.33
N SER A 6 2.93 38.18 -15.88
CA SER A 6 2.67 37.95 -17.30
C SER A 6 1.30 38.51 -17.65
N ILE A 7 1.30 39.47 -18.57
CA ILE A 7 0.11 40.08 -19.15
C ILE A 7 -0.80 38.95 -19.63
N GLN A 8 -1.96 38.85 -19.00
CA GLN A 8 -3.02 37.92 -19.34
C GLN A 8 -3.47 38.16 -20.78
N ILE A 9 -2.91 37.42 -21.73
CA ILE A 9 -3.56 37.23 -23.02
C ILE A 9 -4.82 36.42 -22.71
N ASN A 10 -5.93 37.10 -22.41
CA ASN A 10 -7.21 36.49 -22.08
C ASN A 10 -7.95 36.00 -23.33
N THR A 11 -7.49 36.38 -24.53
CA THR A 11 -8.16 36.06 -25.79
C THR A 11 -7.19 35.51 -26.83
N TYR A 12 -7.55 34.41 -27.47
CA TYR A 12 -6.86 33.85 -28.62
C TYR A 12 -7.74 34.00 -29.87
N ASN A 13 -7.13 34.38 -31.00
CA ASN A 13 -7.82 34.44 -32.29
C ASN A 13 -7.36 33.26 -33.17
N PRO A 14 -8.20 32.22 -33.36
CA PRO A 14 -7.89 31.15 -34.30
C PRO A 14 -7.94 31.72 -35.72
N ASN A 15 -6.83 31.56 -36.45
CA ASN A 15 -6.65 32.08 -37.80
C ASN A 15 -7.94 31.94 -38.64
N PHE A 16 -8.35 33.05 -39.27
CA PHE A 16 -9.44 33.17 -40.24
C PHE A 16 -10.89 33.09 -39.73
N SER A 17 -11.14 32.86 -38.44
CA SER A 17 -12.52 32.73 -37.93
C SER A 17 -13.17 34.00 -37.40
N GLY A 18 -12.42 35.10 -37.21
CA GLY A 18 -12.90 36.36 -36.61
C GLY A 18 -13.32 36.27 -35.13
N ASN A 19 -13.56 35.06 -34.62
CA ASN A 19 -14.05 34.78 -33.28
C ASN A 19 -12.89 34.79 -32.26
N LYS A 20 -12.89 35.77 -31.37
CA LYS A 20 -11.98 35.80 -30.22
C LYS A 20 -12.45 34.81 -29.17
N VAL A 21 -11.58 33.89 -28.77
CA VAL A 21 -11.88 32.87 -27.77
C VAL A 21 -11.23 33.23 -26.45
N CYS A 22 -12.00 33.21 -25.36
CA CYS A 22 -11.49 33.50 -24.02
C CYS A 22 -10.72 32.29 -23.45
N ILE A 23 -9.41 32.41 -23.27
CA ILE A 23 -8.55 31.31 -22.79
C ILE A 23 -8.95 30.87 -21.37
N ASN A 24 -9.35 31.82 -20.52
CA ASN A 24 -9.79 31.51 -19.15
C ASN A 24 -11.07 30.67 -19.12
N LYS A 25 -12.00 30.87 -20.07
CA LYS A 25 -13.20 30.04 -20.17
C LYS A 25 -12.85 28.61 -20.60
N ILE A 26 -11.94 28.45 -21.56
CA ILE A 26 -11.42 27.12 -21.93
C ILE A 26 -10.75 26.44 -20.74
N ARG A 27 -9.95 27.17 -19.96
CA ARG A 27 -9.32 26.65 -18.73
C ARG A 27 -10.37 26.15 -17.73
N GLN A 28 -11.38 26.98 -17.42
CA GLN A 28 -12.46 26.61 -16.51
C GLN A 28 -13.22 25.36 -17.00
N ASP A 29 -13.49 25.27 -18.30
CA ASP A 29 -14.16 24.11 -18.88
C ASP A 29 -13.31 22.83 -18.80
N LEU A 30 -11.98 22.95 -19.01
CA LEU A 30 -11.05 21.83 -18.83
C LEU A 30 -10.99 21.40 -17.37
N GLU A 31 -10.91 22.33 -16.42
CA GLU A 31 -10.89 22.10 -14.97
C GLU A 31 -12.20 21.46 -14.46
N ALA A 32 -13.33 21.81 -15.09
CA ALA A 32 -14.63 21.17 -14.90
C ALA A 32 -14.69 19.75 -15.50
N GLY A 33 -13.67 19.32 -16.26
CA GLY A 33 -13.56 17.98 -16.80
C GLY A 33 -14.34 17.74 -18.11
N LYS A 34 -14.77 18.81 -18.79
CA LYS A 34 -15.48 18.73 -20.08
C LYS A 34 -14.59 18.10 -21.15
N LYS A 35 -15.21 17.40 -22.10
CA LYS A 35 -14.47 16.82 -23.24
C LYS A 35 -14.06 17.92 -24.21
N ILE A 36 -12.94 17.74 -24.92
CA ILE A 36 -12.46 18.68 -25.94
C ILE A 36 -13.55 18.99 -26.98
N SER A 37 -14.35 17.98 -27.36
CA SER A 37 -15.49 18.12 -28.27
C SER A 37 -16.62 19.00 -27.72
N GLU A 38 -16.92 18.92 -26.43
CA GLU A 38 -17.92 19.76 -25.76
C GLU A 38 -17.44 21.21 -25.67
N ILE A 39 -16.15 21.42 -25.37
CA ILE A 39 -15.52 22.74 -25.34
C ILE A 39 -15.54 23.36 -26.75
N ALA A 40 -15.17 22.58 -27.76
CA ALA A 40 -15.20 22.99 -29.16
C ALA A 40 -16.59 23.50 -29.57
N ARG A 41 -17.65 22.75 -29.23
CA ARG A 41 -19.05 23.17 -29.47
C ARG A 41 -19.44 24.42 -28.69
N THR A 42 -19.07 24.49 -27.40
CA THR A 42 -19.42 25.62 -26.51
C THR A 42 -18.81 26.93 -26.99
N HIS A 43 -17.59 26.89 -27.53
CA HIS A 43 -16.84 28.08 -27.97
C HIS A 43 -16.86 28.28 -29.49
N ASN A 44 -17.65 27.49 -30.23
CA ASN A 44 -17.75 27.51 -31.69
C ASN A 44 -16.38 27.49 -32.40
N ILE A 45 -15.51 26.56 -32.01
CA ILE A 45 -14.17 26.36 -32.58
C ILE A 45 -13.91 24.88 -32.85
N SER A 46 -12.91 24.57 -33.67
CA SER A 46 -12.52 23.19 -33.93
C SER A 46 -11.85 22.53 -32.71
N GLU A 47 -11.98 21.21 -32.57
CA GLU A 47 -11.27 20.44 -31.54
C GLU A 47 -9.74 20.59 -31.66
N ARG A 48 -9.23 20.75 -32.88
CA ARG A 48 -7.82 21.03 -33.16
C ARG A 48 -7.39 22.38 -32.60
N THR A 49 -8.24 23.40 -32.72
CA THR A 49 -8.02 24.72 -32.11
C THR A 49 -7.99 24.63 -30.59
N VAL A 50 -8.93 23.90 -29.97
CA VAL A 50 -8.92 23.69 -28.50
C VAL A 50 -7.63 23.01 -28.05
N SER A 51 -7.19 21.98 -28.79
CA SER A 51 -5.95 21.23 -28.49
C SER A 51 -4.71 22.11 -28.64
N TYR A 52 -4.66 22.91 -29.70
CA TYR A 52 -3.59 23.90 -29.93
C TYR A 52 -3.57 24.97 -28.83
N ILE A 53 -4.72 25.52 -28.43
CA ILE A 53 -4.81 26.48 -27.31
C ILE A 53 -4.29 25.82 -26.03
N ARG A 54 -4.73 24.59 -25.73
CA ARG A 54 -4.27 23.85 -24.56
C ARG A 54 -2.75 23.73 -24.53
N GLU A 55 -2.14 23.32 -25.64
CA GLU A 55 -0.68 23.15 -25.75
C GLU A 55 0.06 24.49 -25.71
N LYS A 56 -0.40 25.47 -26.49
CA LYS A 56 0.23 26.81 -26.57
C LYS A 56 0.24 27.54 -25.23
N PHE A 57 -0.82 27.38 -24.44
CA PHE A 57 -0.98 28.08 -23.17
C PHE A 57 -0.72 27.18 -21.95
N ASN A 58 -0.12 26.00 -22.16
CA ASN A 58 0.18 25.02 -21.10
C ASN A 58 -1.02 24.77 -20.16
N LEU A 59 -2.21 24.63 -20.74
CA LEU A 59 -3.42 24.34 -19.98
C LEU A 59 -3.40 22.86 -19.57
N PRO A 60 -3.84 22.55 -18.33
CA PRO A 60 -3.73 21.20 -17.82
C PRO A 60 -4.66 20.27 -18.59
N ASN A 61 -4.18 19.07 -18.88
CA ASN A 61 -5.02 18.02 -19.45
C ASN A 61 -5.85 17.33 -18.34
N LYS A 62 -6.87 16.57 -18.74
CA LYS A 62 -7.75 15.86 -17.80
C LYS A 62 -6.99 14.97 -16.80
N LYS A 63 -5.90 14.32 -17.24
CA LYS A 63 -5.09 13.45 -16.37
C LYS A 63 -4.32 14.26 -15.34
N GLU A 64 -3.78 15.40 -15.73
CA GLU A 64 -3.07 16.34 -14.85
C GLU A 64 -4.01 16.93 -13.81
N ILE A 65 -5.22 17.33 -14.19
CA ILE A 65 -6.23 17.84 -13.24
C ILE A 65 -6.59 16.78 -12.21
N ILE A 66 -6.82 15.54 -12.65
CA ILE A 66 -7.10 14.42 -11.73
C ILE A 66 -5.90 14.19 -10.80
N LYS A 67 -4.68 14.23 -11.34
CA LYS A 67 -3.46 14.06 -10.54
C LYS A 67 -3.30 15.17 -9.50
N GLN A 68 -3.56 16.43 -9.86
CA GLN A 68 -3.53 17.57 -8.95
C GLN A 68 -4.57 17.42 -7.83
N LYS A 69 -5.83 17.11 -8.18
CA LYS A 69 -6.87 16.88 -7.18
C LYS A 69 -6.56 15.71 -6.25
N LEU A 70 -5.97 14.63 -6.77
CA LEU A 70 -5.48 13.51 -5.95
C LEU A 70 -4.37 13.97 -4.99
N ASN A 71 -3.40 14.76 -5.48
CA ASN A 71 -2.32 15.31 -4.66
C ASN A 71 -2.81 16.25 -3.56
N GLU A 72 -3.90 16.99 -3.79
CA GLU A 72 -4.47 17.90 -2.79
C GLU A 72 -5.29 17.16 -1.73
N THR A 73 -6.03 16.12 -2.13
CA THR A 73 -7.00 15.45 -1.25
C THR A 73 -6.42 14.27 -0.48
N LEU A 74 -5.62 13.42 -1.13
CA LEU A 74 -5.20 12.15 -0.53
C LEU A 74 -4.18 12.25 0.62
N PRO A 75 -3.20 13.18 0.64
CA PRO A 75 -2.21 13.22 1.72
C PRO A 75 -2.81 13.34 3.12
N ALA A 76 -3.89 14.11 3.28
CA ALA A 76 -4.58 14.26 4.55
C ALA A 76 -5.27 12.95 4.97
N MET A 77 -5.94 12.27 4.03
CA MET A 77 -6.79 11.11 4.34
C MET A 77 -6.02 9.79 4.46
N VAL A 78 -4.88 9.65 3.78
CA VAL A 78 -4.09 8.41 3.78
C VAL A 78 -3.43 8.14 5.13
N ASN A 79 -3.16 9.19 5.91
CA ASN A 79 -2.59 9.06 7.25
C ASN A 79 -3.57 8.44 8.27
N GLU A 80 -4.87 8.51 8.02
CA GLU A 80 -5.93 8.15 8.98
C GLU A 80 -6.31 6.65 8.96
N THR A 81 -5.51 5.77 8.35
CA THR A 81 -5.78 4.32 8.23
C THR A 81 -7.13 3.97 7.58
N VAL A 82 -7.66 4.84 6.74
CA VAL A 82 -8.94 4.67 6.06
C VAL A 82 -8.84 3.60 4.95
N SER A 83 -9.91 2.82 4.77
CA SER A 83 -9.95 1.79 3.71
C SER A 83 -9.98 2.43 2.31
N LEU A 84 -9.39 1.78 1.31
CA LEU A 84 -9.43 2.27 -0.08
C LEU A 84 -10.86 2.46 -0.61
N LYS A 85 -11.81 1.66 -0.12
CA LYS A 85 -13.22 1.77 -0.50
C LYS A 85 -13.82 3.06 0.05
N THR A 86 -13.58 3.34 1.33
CA THR A 86 -14.03 4.57 1.99
C THR A 86 -13.40 5.81 1.35
N LEU A 87 -12.10 5.76 1.02
CA LEU A 87 -11.44 6.85 0.27
C LEU A 87 -12.09 7.06 -1.11
N SER A 88 -12.46 5.99 -1.80
CA SER A 88 -13.14 6.07 -3.09
C SER A 88 -14.52 6.71 -2.98
N GLU A 89 -15.29 6.35 -1.96
CA GLU A 89 -16.61 6.91 -1.67
C GLU A 89 -16.52 8.40 -1.29
N GLN A 90 -15.54 8.79 -0.47
CA GLN A 90 -15.37 10.17 -0.02
C GLN A 90 -14.83 11.10 -1.11
N THR A 91 -13.88 10.62 -1.91
CA THR A 91 -13.20 11.46 -2.92
C THR A 91 -13.86 11.39 -4.30
N GLY A 92 -14.70 10.39 -4.55
CA GLY A 92 -15.26 10.10 -5.86
C GLY A 92 -14.25 9.54 -6.87
N PHE A 93 -12.99 9.31 -6.48
CA PHE A 93 -11.99 8.70 -7.35
C PHE A 93 -12.14 7.19 -7.38
N SER A 94 -11.76 6.58 -8.51
CA SER A 94 -11.73 5.12 -8.59
C SER A 94 -10.67 4.53 -7.65
N ILE A 95 -10.97 3.36 -7.09
CA ILE A 95 -10.02 2.61 -6.25
C ILE A 95 -8.68 2.41 -6.96
N TYR A 96 -8.69 2.19 -8.27
CA TYR A 96 -7.47 2.04 -9.07
C TYR A 96 -6.62 3.33 -9.07
N ALA A 97 -7.23 4.50 -9.27
CA ALA A 97 -6.51 5.77 -9.27
C ALA A 97 -5.86 6.05 -7.91
N ILE A 98 -6.61 5.82 -6.82
CA ILE A 98 -6.11 5.96 -5.44
C ILE A 98 -4.96 4.98 -5.20
N LYS A 99 -5.13 3.70 -5.56
CA LYS A 99 -4.10 2.67 -5.40
C LYS A 99 -2.81 3.04 -6.14
N LYS A 100 -2.95 3.49 -7.40
CA LYS A 100 -1.81 3.91 -8.22
C LYS A 100 -1.09 5.10 -7.58
N TRP A 101 -1.83 6.11 -7.16
CA TRP A 101 -1.29 7.30 -6.50
C TRP A 101 -0.51 6.94 -5.23
N ILE A 102 -1.09 6.11 -4.35
CA ILE A 102 -0.45 5.66 -3.11
C ILE A 102 0.87 4.95 -3.41
N THR A 103 0.89 4.03 -4.38
CA THR A 103 2.12 3.32 -4.75
C THR A 103 3.18 4.27 -5.31
N GLU A 104 2.79 5.26 -6.12
CA GLU A 104 3.72 6.24 -6.69
C GLU A 104 4.32 7.20 -5.65
N HIS A 105 3.57 7.59 -4.62
CA HIS A 105 4.01 8.62 -3.65
C HIS A 105 4.54 8.03 -2.33
N LEU A 106 4.05 6.85 -1.93
CA LEU A 106 4.44 6.20 -0.67
C LEU A 106 5.26 4.91 -0.89
N GLY A 107 5.52 4.55 -2.15
CA GLY A 107 6.29 3.36 -2.55
C GLY A 107 5.55 2.04 -2.38
N SER A 108 4.63 1.93 -1.43
CA SER A 108 3.85 0.71 -1.18
C SER A 108 2.50 1.00 -0.53
N LEU A 109 1.58 0.03 -0.61
CA LEU A 109 0.26 0.17 -0.01
C LEU A 109 0.36 0.07 1.52
N PRO A 110 -0.41 0.86 2.29
CA PRO A 110 -0.41 0.79 3.75
C PRO A 110 -0.63 -0.62 4.31
N LYS A 111 -1.43 -1.45 3.62
CA LYS A 111 -1.66 -2.86 3.98
C LYS A 111 -0.40 -3.72 3.82
N ILE A 112 0.44 -3.43 2.82
CA ILE A 112 1.70 -4.13 2.58
C ILE A 112 2.71 -3.73 3.65
N VAL A 113 2.89 -2.42 3.90
CA VAL A 113 3.76 -1.92 4.97
C VAL A 113 3.38 -2.50 6.33
N LYS A 114 2.09 -2.50 6.67
CA LYS A 114 1.58 -3.10 7.91
C LYS A 114 1.89 -4.59 7.98
N ARG A 115 1.80 -5.32 6.86
CA ARG A 115 2.13 -6.75 6.80
C ARG A 115 3.63 -6.99 7.00
N GLU A 116 4.49 -6.21 6.35
CA GLU A 116 5.94 -6.32 6.48
C GLU A 116 6.39 -6.04 7.91
N LYS A 117 5.89 -4.95 8.53
CA LYS A 117 6.14 -4.64 9.94
C LYS A 117 5.68 -5.76 10.88
N VAL A 118 4.54 -6.40 10.59
CA VAL A 118 4.12 -7.58 11.36
C VAL A 118 5.15 -8.70 11.22
N LEU A 119 5.59 -9.03 10.00
CA LEU A 119 6.57 -10.10 9.76
C LEU A 119 7.90 -9.82 10.48
N GLU A 120 8.43 -8.61 10.39
CA GLU A 120 9.61 -8.19 11.16
C GLU A 120 9.40 -8.39 12.67
N ALA A 121 8.24 -7.97 13.18
CA ALA A 121 7.90 -8.16 14.59
C ALA A 121 7.71 -9.64 14.97
N LEU A 122 7.35 -10.54 14.05
CA LEU A 122 7.22 -11.97 14.33
C LEU A 122 8.56 -12.65 14.69
N HIS A 123 9.69 -12.08 14.22
CA HIS A 123 11.03 -12.53 14.56
C HIS A 123 11.48 -12.09 15.97
N THR A 124 10.76 -11.16 16.60
CA THR A 124 11.03 -10.71 17.97
C THR A 124 10.45 -11.65 19.03
N THR A 125 10.74 -11.37 20.31
CA THR A 125 10.18 -12.10 21.47
C THR A 125 8.73 -11.70 21.80
N LYS A 126 8.20 -10.67 21.14
CA LYS A 126 6.88 -10.11 21.43
C LYS A 126 5.76 -11.13 21.18
N THR A 127 4.76 -11.09 22.05
CA THR A 127 3.52 -11.83 21.93
C THR A 127 2.65 -11.26 20.82
N ASN A 128 1.69 -12.06 20.32
CA ASN A 128 0.76 -11.58 19.29
C ASN A 128 -0.07 -10.38 19.75
N LYS A 129 -0.33 -10.27 21.07
CA LYS A 129 -1.08 -9.17 21.67
C LYS A 129 -0.28 -7.88 21.63
N GLU A 130 0.97 -7.92 22.07
CA GLU A 130 1.89 -6.77 22.02
C GLU A 130 2.09 -6.27 20.58
N ILE A 131 2.32 -7.17 19.62
CA ILE A 131 2.47 -6.80 18.20
C ILE A 131 1.20 -6.15 17.65
N ALA A 132 0.03 -6.67 18.04
CA ALA A 132 -1.27 -6.14 17.60
C ALA A 132 -1.53 -4.73 18.14
N GLU A 133 -1.20 -4.50 19.42
CA GLU A 133 -1.32 -3.19 20.08
C GLU A 133 -0.32 -2.18 19.50
N GLU A 134 0.95 -2.56 19.36
CA GLU A 134 2.02 -1.71 18.83
C GLU A 134 1.76 -1.25 17.39
N LEU A 135 1.28 -2.16 16.53
CA LEU A 135 1.06 -1.85 15.12
C LEU A 135 -0.37 -1.39 14.83
N ASN A 136 -1.24 -1.34 15.84
CA ASN A 136 -2.67 -1.09 15.71
C ASN A 136 -3.33 -1.95 14.62
N ILE A 137 -3.17 -3.27 14.74
CA ILE A 137 -3.67 -4.30 13.80
C ILE A 137 -4.52 -5.31 14.58
N PRO A 138 -5.63 -5.82 14.01
CA PRO A 138 -6.42 -6.85 14.67
C PRO A 138 -5.58 -8.09 15.04
N LEU A 139 -5.72 -8.55 16.28
CA LEU A 139 -5.00 -9.73 16.82
C LEU A 139 -5.12 -10.97 15.92
N ASN A 140 -6.30 -11.18 15.33
CA ASN A 140 -6.54 -12.31 14.43
C ASN A 140 -5.72 -12.22 13.13
N SER A 141 -5.45 -11.02 12.63
CA SER A 141 -4.58 -10.82 11.46
C SER A 141 -3.13 -11.20 11.79
N VAL A 142 -2.64 -10.80 12.97
CA VAL A 142 -1.30 -11.18 13.44
C VAL A 142 -1.19 -12.70 13.61
N LYS A 143 -2.19 -13.34 14.25
CA LYS A 143 -2.26 -14.81 14.39
C LYS A 143 -2.25 -15.52 13.04
N SER A 144 -3.05 -15.05 12.09
CA SER A 144 -3.15 -15.62 10.74
C SER A 144 -1.82 -15.53 9.99
N LEU A 145 -1.16 -14.37 10.03
CA LEU A 145 0.15 -14.16 9.41
C LEU A 145 1.22 -15.07 10.05
N ARG A 146 1.24 -15.15 11.38
CA ARG A 146 2.17 -16.03 12.10
C ARG A 146 2.00 -17.49 11.71
N TYR A 147 0.75 -17.96 11.65
CA TYR A 147 0.45 -19.34 11.24
C TYR A 147 0.91 -19.60 9.79
N LYS A 148 0.58 -18.69 8.88
CA LYS A 148 0.91 -18.81 7.45
C LYS A 148 2.42 -18.85 7.19
N HIS A 149 3.18 -18.04 7.91
CA HIS A 149 4.65 -17.95 7.75
C HIS A 149 5.41 -18.90 8.68
N LYS A 150 4.72 -19.65 9.56
CA LYS A 150 5.30 -20.60 10.53
C LYS A 150 6.33 -19.96 11.48
N GLU A 151 6.20 -18.67 11.78
CA GLU A 151 7.24 -17.89 12.47
C GLU A 151 6.99 -17.63 13.98
N GLY A 152 8.11 -17.37 14.68
CA GLY A 152 8.26 -16.96 16.08
C GLY A 152 7.77 -17.95 17.14
N ASN A 153 7.06 -17.50 18.19
CA ASN A 153 7.01 -18.20 19.49
C ASN A 153 6.69 -19.71 19.45
N ILE A 154 5.85 -20.18 18.54
CA ILE A 154 5.55 -21.63 18.41
C ILE A 154 6.75 -22.39 17.82
N LEU A 155 7.38 -21.85 16.77
CA LEU A 155 8.56 -22.44 16.16
C LEU A 155 9.74 -22.38 17.14
N ARG A 156 9.97 -21.22 17.78
CA ARG A 156 11.04 -21.06 18.75
C ARG A 156 10.91 -22.02 19.93
N LYS A 157 9.72 -22.14 20.54
CA LYS A 157 9.46 -23.12 21.60
C LYS A 157 9.69 -24.56 21.12
N LYS A 158 9.35 -24.89 19.88
CA LYS A 158 9.65 -26.20 19.29
C LYS A 158 11.15 -26.43 19.11
N GLN A 159 11.90 -25.43 18.66
CA GLN A 159 13.35 -25.49 18.48
C GLN A 159 14.07 -25.60 19.84
N GLU A 160 13.69 -24.79 20.83
CA GLU A 160 14.20 -24.88 22.21
C GLU A 160 13.89 -26.24 22.84
N CYS A 161 12.67 -26.76 22.64
CA CYS A 161 12.31 -28.09 23.10
C CYS A 161 13.12 -29.19 22.39
N LEU A 162 13.31 -29.08 21.07
CA LEU A 162 14.14 -29.98 20.29
C LEU A 162 15.60 -29.98 20.79
N LYS A 163 16.17 -28.80 21.06
CA LYS A 163 17.52 -28.67 21.60
C LYS A 163 17.70 -29.45 22.90
N LYS A 164 16.79 -29.27 23.87
CA LYS A 164 16.79 -30.04 25.13
C LYS A 164 16.63 -31.54 24.91
N ILE A 165 15.82 -31.95 23.92
CA ILE A 165 15.65 -33.37 23.55
C ILE A 165 16.97 -33.94 23.00
N LEU A 166 17.68 -33.19 22.15
CA LEU A 166 18.95 -33.61 21.57
C LEU A 166 20.05 -33.72 22.64
N GLU A 167 20.19 -32.71 23.51
CA GLU A 167 21.13 -32.75 24.65
C GLU A 167 20.90 -33.99 25.54
N LEU A 168 19.65 -34.27 25.90
CA LEU A 168 19.33 -35.47 26.69
C LEU A 168 19.57 -36.77 25.92
N LYS A 169 19.40 -36.76 24.60
CA LYS A 169 19.67 -37.93 23.77
C LYS A 169 21.16 -38.24 23.65
N GLU A 170 22.01 -37.21 23.61
CA GLU A 170 23.47 -37.36 23.65
C GLU A 170 23.94 -38.04 24.93
N THR A 171 23.26 -37.81 26.07
CA THR A 171 23.52 -38.53 27.32
C THR A 171 23.05 -40.00 27.32
N GLY A 172 22.53 -40.51 26.20
CA GLY A 172 22.08 -41.90 26.06
C GLY A 172 20.68 -42.20 26.60
N LEU A 173 19.88 -41.18 26.95
CA LEU A 173 18.52 -41.38 27.46
C LEU A 173 17.58 -41.86 26.35
N SER A 174 16.73 -42.84 26.67
CA SER A 174 15.66 -43.29 25.77
C SER A 174 14.54 -42.25 25.65
N GLY A 175 13.84 -42.23 24.51
CA GLY A 175 12.76 -41.26 24.26
C GLY A 175 11.68 -41.20 25.35
N ARG A 176 11.32 -42.35 25.95
CA ARG A 176 10.38 -42.42 27.08
C ARG A 176 10.92 -41.72 28.34
N LYS A 177 12.22 -41.86 28.64
CA LYS A 177 12.86 -41.19 29.78
C LYS A 177 12.97 -39.68 29.54
N ILE A 178 13.31 -39.28 28.31
CA ILE A 178 13.33 -37.86 27.89
C ILE A 178 11.94 -37.23 28.05
N ALA A 179 10.90 -37.92 27.56
CA ALA A 179 9.50 -37.48 27.67
C ALA A 179 9.10 -37.23 29.13
N LYS A 180 9.42 -38.18 30.03
CA LYS A 180 9.17 -38.03 31.47
C LYS A 180 9.95 -36.87 32.08
N LYS A 181 11.22 -36.69 31.72
CA LYS A 181 12.11 -35.63 32.27
C LYS A 181 11.70 -34.22 31.82
N LEU A 182 11.22 -34.07 30.59
CA LEU A 182 10.75 -32.79 30.05
C LEU A 182 9.25 -32.54 30.28
N ASN A 183 8.55 -33.47 30.93
CA ASN A 183 7.10 -33.43 31.13
C ASN A 183 6.31 -33.22 29.82
N ILE A 184 6.67 -33.96 28.77
CA ILE A 184 6.01 -33.93 27.46
C ILE A 184 5.63 -35.35 27.03
N HIS A 185 4.62 -35.47 26.18
CA HIS A 185 4.19 -36.78 25.70
C HIS A 185 5.26 -37.44 24.80
N ASN A 186 5.46 -38.75 24.92
CA ASN A 186 6.47 -39.49 24.14
C ASN A 186 6.28 -39.34 22.62
N SER A 187 5.04 -39.26 22.14
CA SER A 187 4.76 -39.01 20.72
C SER A 187 5.29 -37.65 20.24
N THR A 188 5.35 -36.63 21.10
CA THR A 188 5.92 -35.32 20.76
C THR A 188 7.43 -35.41 20.59
N VAL A 189 8.10 -36.16 21.46
CA VAL A 189 9.55 -36.44 21.33
C VAL A 189 9.85 -37.17 20.02
N CYS A 190 9.13 -38.25 19.74
CA CYS A 190 9.30 -39.00 18.49
C CYS A 190 9.04 -38.13 17.25
N ARG A 191 7.98 -37.31 17.27
CA ARG A 191 7.65 -36.40 16.17
C ARG A 191 8.76 -35.37 15.94
N LEU A 192 9.25 -34.70 16.98
CA LEU A 192 10.31 -33.69 16.86
C LEU A 192 11.63 -34.29 16.36
N LEU A 193 12.01 -35.47 16.86
CA LEU A 193 13.19 -36.19 16.37
C LEU A 193 13.07 -36.61 14.90
N LYS A 194 11.87 -37.02 14.46
CA LYS A 194 11.60 -37.33 13.04
C LYS A 194 11.72 -36.08 12.18
N GLN A 195 11.14 -34.96 12.62
CA GLN A 195 11.26 -33.67 11.91
C GLN A 195 12.70 -33.20 11.79
N TYR A 196 13.51 -33.37 12.85
CA TYR A 196 14.95 -33.10 12.80
C TYR A 196 15.69 -33.98 11.80
N ARG A 197 15.45 -35.30 11.82
CA ARG A 197 16.06 -36.24 10.85
C ARG A 197 15.71 -35.91 9.39
N ASN A 198 14.50 -35.39 9.16
CA ASN A 198 14.04 -34.99 7.83
C ASN A 198 14.51 -33.58 7.41
N ASN A 199 15.33 -32.90 8.21
CA ASN A 199 15.72 -31.49 8.02
C ASN A 199 14.55 -30.49 7.97
N GLU A 200 13.39 -30.85 8.53
CA GLU A 200 12.21 -29.98 8.60
C GLU A 200 12.27 -29.00 9.78
N LEU A 201 13.11 -29.29 10.78
CA LEU A 201 13.26 -28.49 11.99
C LEU A 201 14.72 -28.47 12.42
N VAL A 202 15.34 -27.29 12.39
CA VAL A 202 16.73 -27.08 12.83
C VAL A 202 16.71 -26.47 14.22
N PRO A 203 17.48 -26.99 15.20
CA PRO A 203 17.64 -26.34 16.49
C PRO A 203 18.36 -25.00 16.30
N ASN A 204 17.83 -23.95 16.93
CA ASN A 204 18.52 -22.65 17.04
C ASN A 204 19.56 -22.67 18.18
#